data_AF-A0A7J4G448-F1
#
_entry.id   AF-A0A7J4G448-F1
#
_cell.length_a   1.000
_cell.length_b   1.000
_cell.length_c   1.000
_cell.angle_alpha   90.00
_cell.angle_beta   90.00
_cell.angle_gamma   90.00
#
_symmetry.space_group_name_H-M   'P 1'
#
loop_
_entity.id
_entity.type
_entity.pdbx_description
1 polymer ?
#
loop_
_entity_poly.entity_id
_entity_poly.type
_entity_poly.pdbx_seq_one_letter_code
_entity_poly.pdbx_strand_id
1 'polypeptide(L)' 'MDMGYQVVTPRDRHASIATFRHGKPHDLASRLLERNIEVSARPGLIRVSPHFYNTREELDIFIDALKDLDRE' A
#
# COMPACT_ATOMS: atom_id res chain seq x y z
N MET A 1 -3.07 -8.65 -12.67
CA MET A 1 -4.29 -7.85 -12.90
C MET A 1 -4.12 -6.53 -12.20
N ASP A 2 -4.64 -5.47 -12.81
CA ASP A 2 -4.73 -4.14 -12.21
C ASP A 2 -5.77 -4.17 -11.08
N MET A 3 -5.45 -3.61 -9.90
CA MET A 3 -6.36 -3.54 -8.74
C MET A 3 -7.26 -2.30 -8.79
N GLY A 4 -7.13 -1.43 -9.80
CA GLY A 4 -7.96 -0.24 -9.94
C GLY A 4 -7.63 0.90 -8.97
N TYR A 5 -6.61 0.73 -8.12
CA TYR A 5 -6.13 1.80 -7.25
C TYR A 5 -5.54 2.96 -8.06
N GLN A 6 -6.01 4.17 -7.77
CA GLN A 6 -5.42 5.37 -8.34
C GLN A 6 -4.12 5.72 -7.60
N VAL A 7 -2.99 5.38 -8.21
CA VAL A 7 -1.65 5.81 -7.75
C VAL A 7 -1.48 7.31 -8.03
N VAL A 8 -1.15 8.09 -7.00
CA VAL A 8 -0.93 9.54 -7.08
C VAL A 8 0.55 9.91 -7.16
N THR A 9 1.46 8.99 -6.80
CA THR A 9 2.90 9.17 -7.07
C THR A 9 3.11 9.20 -8.59
N PRO A 10 3.77 10.24 -9.14
CA PRO A 10 4.07 10.29 -10.58
C PRO A 10 5.02 9.16 -11.00
N ARG A 11 4.78 8.57 -12.18
CA ARG A 11 5.53 7.41 -12.69
C ARG A 11 6.99 7.73 -13.05
N ASP A 12 7.28 8.98 -13.33
CA ASP A 12 8.60 9.51 -13.68
C ASP A 12 9.44 9.91 -12.46
N ARG A 13 8.92 9.70 -11.24
CA ARG A 13 9.65 9.95 -9.99
C ARG A 13 10.23 8.65 -9.45
N HIS A 14 11.53 8.68 -9.14
CA HIS A 14 12.30 7.51 -8.69
C HIS A 14 12.45 7.40 -7.17
N ALA A 15 11.61 8.10 -6.39
CA ALA A 15 11.60 7.91 -4.94
C ALA A 15 10.98 6.55 -4.58
N SER A 16 11.47 5.89 -3.52
CA SER A 16 10.94 4.62 -3.03
C SER A 16 9.61 4.77 -2.26
N ILE A 17 8.77 5.74 -2.64
CA ILE A 17 7.50 6.03 -1.95
C ILE A 17 6.36 5.98 -2.96
N ALA A 18 5.44 5.05 -2.77
CA ALA A 18 4.21 4.94 -3.53
C ALA A 18 3.02 5.42 -2.69
N THR A 19 2.18 6.29 -3.25
CA THR A 19 0.94 6.74 -2.61
C THR A 19 -0.22 6.45 -3.54
N PHE A 20 -1.32 5.93 -3.01
CA PHE A 20 -2.55 5.67 -3.76
C PHE A 20 -3.79 6.12 -2.97
N ARG A 21 -4.89 6.35 -3.69
CA ARG A 21 -6.17 6.73 -3.07
C ARG A 21 -6.89 5.52 -2.51
N HIS A 22 -7.50 5.69 -1.34
CA HIS A 22 -8.37 4.69 -0.73
C HIS A 22 -9.56 5.38 -0.03
N GLY A 23 -10.76 4.78 -0.14
CA GLY A 23 -11.98 5.33 0.48
C GLY A 23 -12.00 5.25 2.01
N LYS A 24 -11.31 4.25 2.57
CA LYS A 24 -11.20 4.03 4.03
C LYS A 24 -9.73 3.79 4.40
N PRO A 25 -8.84 4.79 4.32
CA PRO A 25 -7.40 4.56 4.43
C PRO A 25 -6.96 4.12 5.83
N HIS A 26 -7.60 4.63 6.89
CA HIS A 26 -7.27 4.24 8.26
C HIS A 26 -7.71 2.79 8.57
N ASP A 27 -8.86 2.37 8.06
CA ASP A 27 -9.35 0.99 8.18
C ASP A 27 -8.43 0.00 7.45
N LEU A 28 -8.07 0.31 6.20
CA LEU A 28 -7.11 -0.50 5.44
C LEU A 28 -5.75 -0.59 6.14
N ALA A 29 -5.24 0.52 6.68
CA ALA A 29 -3.99 0.50 7.44
C ALA A 29 -4.09 -0.35 8.72
N SER A 30 -5.23 -0.31 9.42
CA SER A 30 -5.47 -1.17 10.59
C SER A 30 -5.46 -2.66 10.21
N ARG A 31 -6.17 -3.04 9.14
CA ARG A 31 -6.23 -4.44 8.66
C ARG A 31 -4.89 -4.94 8.12
N LEU A 32 -4.11 -4.07 7.50
CA LEU A 32 -2.72 -4.39 7.11
C LEU A 32 -1.82 -4.56 8.33
N LEU A 33 -1.97 -3.71 9.36
CA LEU A 33 -1.20 -3.82 10.60
C LEU A 33 -1.49 -5.13 11.34
N GLU A 34 -2.74 -5.59 11.36
CA GLU A 34 -3.13 -6.92 11.87
C GLU A 34 -2.41 -8.08 11.14
N ARG A 35 -2.00 -7.85 9.89
CA ARG A 35 -1.20 -8.78 9.07
C ARG A 35 0.32 -8.53 9.18
N ASN A 36 0.77 -7.73 10.15
CA ASN A 36 2.16 -7.28 10.35
C ASN A 36 2.72 -6.42 9.20
N ILE A 37 1.86 -5.63 8.54
CA ILE A 37 2.26 -4.75 7.44
C ILE A 37 1.94 -3.30 7.81
N GLU A 38 2.97 -2.52 8.14
CA GLU A 38 2.81 -1.13 8.55
C GLU A 38 2.84 -0.19 7.34
N VAL A 39 1.80 0.64 7.20
CA VAL A 39 1.70 1.67 6.17
C VAL A 39 1.23 3.00 6.77
N SER A 40 1.50 4.10 6.09
CA SER A 40 1.10 5.43 6.56
C SER A 40 -0.24 5.84 5.93
N ALA A 41 -1.31 5.80 6.72
CA ALA A 41 -2.61 6.35 6.33
C ALA A 41 -2.64 7.89 6.47
N ARG A 42 -3.27 8.54 5.51
CA ARG A 42 -3.60 9.98 5.50
C ARG A 42 -5.05 10.15 5.02
N PRO A 43 -5.69 11.31 5.21
CA PRO A 43 -7.03 11.54 4.67
C PRO A 43 -7.11 11.22 3.17
N GLY A 44 -7.89 10.20 2.83
CA GLY A 44 -8.11 9.69 1.46
C GLY A 44 -6.91 8.98 0.80
N LEU A 45 -5.82 8.72 1.51
CA LEU A 45 -4.56 8.21 0.92
C LEU A 45 -3.89 7.13 1.78
N ILE A 46 -3.28 6.16 1.12
CA ILE A 46 -2.30 5.25 1.70
C ILE A 46 -0.94 5.56 1.11
N ARG A 47 0.07 5.70 1.97
CA ARG A 47 1.46 5.85 1.58
C ARG A 47 2.27 4.64 2.03
N VAL A 48 2.94 4.02 1.08
CA VAL A 48 3.85 2.90 1.25
C VAL A 48 5.26 3.41 0.96
N SER A 49 6.20 3.20 1.88
CA SER A 49 7.58 3.67 1.75
C SER A 49 8.56 2.53 2.00
N PRO A 50 8.76 1.63 1.02
CA PRO A 50 9.82 0.64 1.13
C PRO A 50 11.19 1.30 1.32
N HIS A 51 11.99 0.71 2.20
CA HIS A 51 13.34 1.13 2.55
C HIS A 51 14.37 0.08 2.15
N PHE A 52 15.65 0.38 2.39
CA PHE A 52 16.78 -0.48 1.98
C PHE A 52 16.73 -1.90 2.56
N TYR A 53 16.06 -2.07 3.71
CA TYR A 53 15.94 -3.34 4.41
C TYR A 53 14.73 -4.16 3.95
N ASN A 54 13.88 -3.61 3.08
CA ASN A 54 12.74 -4.36 2.56
C ASN A 54 13.14 -5.26 1.41
N THR A 55 12.54 -6.45 1.36
CA THR A 55 12.78 -7.43 0.29
C THR A 55 11.67 -7.38 -0.75
N ARG A 56 11.91 -7.98 -1.91
CA ARG A 56 10.88 -8.09 -2.95
C ARG A 56 9.74 -9.00 -2.49
N GLU A 57 10.08 -10.04 -1.74
CA GLU A 57 9.14 -11.00 -1.17
C GLU A 57 8.20 -10.32 -0.17
N GLU A 58 8.69 -9.39 0.65
CA GLU A 58 7.85 -8.57 1.54
C GLU A 58 6.88 -7.67 0.75
N LEU A 59 7.32 -7.11 -0.38
CA LEU A 59 6.44 -6.34 -1.26
C LEU A 59 5.36 -7.21 -1.90
N ASP A 60 5.71 -8.44 -2.30
CA ASP A 60 4.74 -9.40 -2.84
C ASP A 60 3.70 -9.77 -1.77
N ILE A 61 4.11 -10.00 -0.51
CA ILE A 61 3.21 -10.22 0.63
C ILE A 61 2.26 -9.02 0.83
N PHE A 62 2.77 -7.78 0.75
CA PHE A 62 1.93 -6.58 0.82
C PHE A 62 0.90 -6.52 -0.30
N ILE A 63 1.30 -6.79 -1.54
CA ILE A 63 0.39 -6.77 -2.69
C ILE A 63 -0.67 -7.88 -2.58
N ASP A 64 -0.31 -9.05 -2.09
CA ASP A 64 -1.27 -10.14 -1.88
C ASP A 64 -2.25 -9.83 -0.75
N ALA A 65 -1.77 -9.24 0.36
CA ALA A 65 -2.65 -8.75 1.42
C ALA A 65 -3.65 -7.70 0.90
N LEU A 66 -3.22 -6.77 0.04
CA LEU A 66 -4.13 -5.80 -0.58
C LEU A 66 -5.22 -6.48 -1.42
N LYS A 67 -4.88 -7.51 -2.21
CA LYS A 67 -5.85 -8.23 -3.04
C LYS A 67 -6.87 -8.98 -2.20
N ASP A 68 -6.45 -9.58 -1.10
CA ASP A 68 -7.35 -10.28 -0.19
C ASP A 68 -8.35 -9.31 0.43
N LEU A 69 -7.83 -8.19 0.97
CA LEU A 69 -8.64 -7.20 1.67
C LEU A 69 -9.64 -6.45 0.77
N ASP A 70 -9.38 -6.38 -0.54
CA ASP A 70 -10.25 -5.78 -1.57
C ASP A 70 -11.39 -6.73 -2.03
N ARG A 71 -11.23 -8.04 -1.80
CA ARG A 71 -12.25 -9.06 -2.10
C ARG A 71 -13.24 -9.30 -0.95
N GLU A 72 -12.90 -8.83 0.24
CA GLU A 72 -13.72 -8.88 1.46
C GLU A 72 -14.76 -7.75 1.48
#